data_AF-A0A922YB53-F1
#
_entry.id   AF-A0A922YB53-F1
#
_cell.length_a   1.000
_cell.length_b   1.000
_cell.length_c   1.000
_cell.angle_alpha   90.00
_cell.angle_beta   90.00
_cell.angle_gamma   90.00
#
_symmetry.space_group_name_H-M   'P 1'
#
loop_
_entity.id
_entity.type
_entity.pdbx_description
1 polymer ?
#
loop_
_entity_poly.entity_id
_entity_poly.type
_entity_poly.pdbx_seq_one_letter_code
_entity_poly.pdbx_strand_id
1 'polypeptide(L)'
;MIQDAMSRRHPHSSAITARFFTLLALMLGIAAPAALAEPSRILDDNAESIAVVVGNKAYKQASTVDFAHNDAEAIRDYLVRGL
;
A
#
# COMPACT_ATOMS: atom_id res chain seq x y z
N MET A 1 -29.54 28.79 48.23
CA MET A 1 -29.01 29.09 46.88
C MET A 1 -28.39 27.80 46.37
N ILE A 2 -29.04 27.16 45.41
CA ILE A 2 -28.99 25.72 45.15
C ILE A 2 -27.73 25.36 44.35
N GLN A 3 -26.82 24.60 44.97
CA GLN A 3 -25.86 23.74 44.29
C GLN A 3 -26.47 22.33 44.32
N ASP A 4 -26.90 21.81 43.16
CA ASP A 4 -26.78 20.39 42.79
C ASP A 4 -27.61 20.09 41.54
N ALA A 5 -26.92 19.81 40.44
CA ALA A 5 -27.37 18.89 39.40
C ALA A 5 -26.21 18.67 38.42
N MET A 6 -25.27 17.82 38.80
CA MET A 6 -24.33 17.20 37.87
C MET A 6 -25.12 16.45 36.78
N SER A 7 -25.17 17.00 35.58
CA SER A 7 -25.59 16.30 34.37
C SER A 7 -24.51 15.28 33.98
N ARG A 8 -24.57 14.08 34.58
CA ARG A 8 -23.80 12.91 34.12
C ARG A 8 -24.47 12.36 32.85
N ARG A 9 -24.10 12.89 31.68
CA ARG A 9 -24.44 12.26 30.40
C ARG A 9 -23.74 10.90 30.36
N HIS A 10 -24.50 9.81 30.22
CA HIS A 10 -23.97 8.44 30.13
C HIS A 10 -23.28 8.19 28.78
N PRO A 11 -21.94 8.12 28.70
CA PRO A 11 -21.24 7.74 27.46
C PRO A 11 -21.31 6.24 27.16
N HIS A 12 -21.78 5.43 28.12
CA HIS A 12 -21.74 3.97 28.05
C HIS A 12 -22.75 3.35 27.07
N SER A 13 -23.88 4.02 26.80
CA SER A 13 -24.97 3.42 26.00
C SER A 13 -24.60 3.28 24.51
N SER A 14 -23.93 4.28 23.95
CA SER A 14 -23.52 4.29 22.53
C SER A 14 -22.49 3.21 22.20
N ALA A 15 -21.53 2.97 23.10
CA ALA A 15 -20.48 1.99 22.90
C ALA A 15 -21.01 0.54 22.93
N ILE A 16 -22.06 0.27 23.71
CA ILE A 16 -22.68 -1.06 23.80
C ILE A 16 -23.46 -1.35 22.52
N THR A 17 -24.26 -0.38 22.05
CA THR A 17 -25.04 -0.51 20.82
C THR A 17 -24.14 -0.73 19.61
N ALA A 18 -23.04 0.02 19.48
CA ALA A 18 -22.08 -0.17 18.40
C ALA A 18 -21.48 -1.59 18.39
N ARG A 19 -21.08 -2.11 19.55
CA ARG A 19 -20.52 -3.46 19.67
C ARG A 19 -21.52 -4.55 19.31
N PHE A 20 -22.79 -4.39 19.69
CA PHE A 20 -23.86 -5.31 19.30
C PHE A 20 -24.02 -5.39 17.78
N PHE A 21 -24.05 -4.25 17.11
CA PHE A 21 -24.17 -4.22 15.65
C PHE A 21 -22.93 -4.80 14.96
N THR A 22 -21.72 -4.57 15.49
CA THR A 22 -20.49 -5.17 14.95
C THR A 22 -20.49 -6.69 15.10
N LEU A 23 -20.86 -7.22 16.26
CA LEU A 23 -20.93 -8.66 16.50
C LEU A 23 -22.02 -9.33 15.65
N LEU A 24 -23.18 -8.67 15.51
CA LEU A 24 -24.26 -9.13 14.65
C LEU A 24 -23.80 -9.18 13.18
N ALA A 25 -23.15 -8.13 12.67
CA ALA A 25 -22.62 -8.09 11.32
C ALA A 25 -21.57 -9.19 11.06
N LEU A 26 -20.72 -9.48 12.06
CA LEU A 26 -19.75 -10.57 11.99
C LEU A 26 -20.44 -11.95 11.94
N MET A 27 -21.48 -12.17 12.75
CA MET A 27 -22.27 -13.41 12.75
C MET A 27 -23.05 -13.63 11.46
N LEU A 28 -23.53 -12.55 10.83
CA LEU A 28 -24.17 -12.62 9.52
C LEU A 28 -23.18 -12.72 8.35
N GLY A 29 -21.87 -12.78 8.61
CA GLY A 29 -20.85 -12.91 7.56
C GLY A 29 -20.80 -11.71 6.61
N ILE A 30 -21.22 -10.52 7.07
CA ILE A 30 -21.18 -9.29 6.29
C ILE A 30 -19.72 -8.81 6.27
N ALA A 31 -18.93 -9.38 5.34
CA ALA A 31 -17.62 -8.86 5.02
C ALA A 31 -17.79 -7.56 4.23
N ALA A 32 -17.20 -6.47 4.74
CA ALA A 32 -17.06 -5.26 3.92
C ALA A 32 -16.27 -5.64 2.65
N PRO A 33 -16.69 -5.17 1.45
CA PRO A 33 -15.90 -5.36 0.25
C PRO A 33 -14.50 -4.82 0.49
N ALA A 34 -13.47 -5.60 0.14
CA ALA A 34 -12.11 -5.09 0.13
C ALA A 34 -12.08 -3.85 -0.78
N ALA A 35 -11.63 -2.72 -0.25
CA ALA A 35 -11.37 -1.55 -1.08
C ALA A 35 -10.30 -1.96 -2.09
N LEU A 36 -10.67 -2.04 -3.37
CA LEU A 36 -9.70 -2.18 -4.44
C LEU A 36 -8.90 -0.89 -4.44
N ALA A 37 -7.61 -1.00 -4.13
CA ALA A 37 -6.70 0.11 -4.36
C ALA A 37 -6.67 0.35 -5.87
N GLU A 38 -7.14 1.52 -6.30
CA GLU A 38 -6.96 1.95 -7.69
C GLU A 38 -5.45 1.93 -8.00
N PRO A 39 -5.02 1.24 -9.07
CA PRO A 39 -3.62 1.27 -9.46
C PRO A 39 -3.22 2.72 -9.68
N SER A 40 -2.07 3.12 -9.13
CA SER A 40 -1.62 4.51 -9.17
C SER A 40 -1.44 4.94 -10.62
N ARG A 41 -2.31 5.83 -11.11
CA ARG A 41 -2.21 6.47 -12.45
C ARG A 41 -0.96 7.33 -12.68
N ILE A 42 -0.09 7.44 -11.67
CA ILE A 42 1.17 8.21 -11.72
C ILE A 42 2.14 7.61 -12.77
N LEU A 43 1.95 6.35 -13.17
CA LEU A 43 2.79 5.67 -14.16
C LEU A 43 2.21 5.65 -15.58
N ASP A 44 0.99 6.15 -15.79
CA ASP A 44 0.30 6.05 -17.09
C ASP A 44 0.86 7.04 -18.14
N ASP A 45 1.61 8.06 -17.71
CA ASP A 45 2.28 9.03 -18.60
C ASP A 45 3.79 9.00 -18.37
N ASN A 46 4.41 7.94 -18.89
CA ASN A 46 5.83 7.66 -18.81
C ASN A 46 6.54 7.91 -20.16
N ALA A 47 5.86 8.53 -21.13
CA ALA A 47 6.35 8.74 -22.50
C ALA A 47 7.67 9.52 -22.58
N GLU A 48 7.92 10.40 -21.62
CA GLU A 48 9.16 11.20 -21.51
C GLU A 48 10.12 10.69 -20.41
N SER A 49 9.81 9.55 -19.78
CA SER A 49 10.63 9.01 -18.70
C SER A 49 11.95 8.46 -19.23
N ILE A 50 13.04 8.83 -18.55
CA ILE A 50 14.38 8.34 -18.85
C ILE A 50 14.80 7.36 -17.76
N ALA A 51 15.20 6.16 -18.16
CA ALA A 51 15.82 5.17 -17.29
C ALA A 51 17.29 4.94 -17.68
N VAL A 52 18.15 4.83 -16.68
CA VAL A 52 19.57 4.49 -16.86
C VAL A 52 19.85 3.17 -16.14
N VAL A 53 20.28 2.17 -16.90
CA VAL A 53 20.60 0.83 -16.37
C VAL A 53 22.11 0.60 -16.50
N VAL A 54 22.77 0.24 -15.40
CA VAL A 54 24.23 0.05 -15.36
C VAL A 54 24.58 -1.35 -14.84
N GLY A 55 25.05 -2.20 -15.74
CA GLY A 55 25.58 -3.54 -15.42
C GLY A 55 27.09 -3.51 -15.20
N ASN A 56 27.54 -3.34 -13.96
CA ASN A 56 28.96 -3.34 -13.63
C ASN A 56 29.52 -4.76 -13.55
N LYS A 57 30.30 -5.18 -14.55
CA LYS A 57 30.90 -6.52 -14.61
C LYS A 57 32.30 -6.61 -14.01
N ALA A 58 33.15 -5.63 -14.28
CA ALA A 58 34.57 -5.69 -13.96
C ALA A 58 34.95 -4.64 -12.92
N TYR A 59 35.50 -5.10 -11.79
CA TYR A 59 35.90 -4.26 -10.68
C TYR A 59 37.41 -4.32 -10.47
N LYS A 60 37.99 -3.22 -9.99
CA LYS A 60 39.44 -3.13 -9.74
C LYS A 60 39.90 -4.02 -8.58
N GLN A 61 39.04 -4.26 -7.59
CA GLN A 61 39.37 -4.94 -6.33
C GLN A 61 38.24 -5.90 -5.89
N ALA A 62 37.55 -6.53 -6.84
CA ALA A 62 36.54 -7.55 -6.55
C ALA A 62 36.45 -8.57 -7.70
N SER A 63 35.81 -9.70 -7.45
CA SER A 63 35.52 -10.70 -8.48
C SER A 63 34.62 -10.13 -9.57
N THR A 64 34.72 -10.70 -10.77
CA THR A 64 33.84 -10.35 -11.89
C THR A 64 32.40 -10.78 -11.61
N VAL A 65 31.46 -10.01 -12.16
CA VAL A 65 30.04 -10.35 -12.17
C VAL A 65 29.67 -10.77 -13.59
N ASP A 66 29.69 -12.08 -13.85
CA ASP A 66 29.66 -12.61 -15.21
C ASP A 66 28.39 -12.23 -15.99
N PHE A 67 27.27 -12.11 -15.28
CA PHE A 67 25.93 -11.88 -15.83
C PHE A 67 25.42 -10.43 -15.68
N ALA A 68 26.26 -9.48 -15.25
CA ALA A 68 25.84 -8.08 -15.08
C ALA A 68 25.31 -7.47 -16.39
N HIS A 69 25.81 -7.92 -17.55
CA HIS A 69 25.30 -7.48 -18.86
C HIS A 69 23.92 -8.07 -19.16
N ASN A 70 23.70 -9.34 -18.85
CA ASN A 70 22.43 -10.02 -19.09
C ASN A 70 21.32 -9.36 -18.26
N ASP A 71 21.59 -9.03 -17.01
CA ASP A 71 20.64 -8.36 -16.13
C ASP A 71 20.31 -6.95 -16.66
N ALA A 72 21.32 -6.22 -17.13
CA ALA A 72 21.12 -4.90 -17.71
C ALA A 72 20.25 -4.94 -18.98
N GLU A 73 20.48 -5.92 -19.86
CA GLU A 73 19.65 -6.11 -21.07
C GLU A 73 18.23 -6.55 -20.71
N ALA A 74 18.06 -7.49 -19.76
CA ALA A 74 16.74 -7.94 -19.34
C ALA A 74 15.90 -6.80 -18.74
N ILE A 75 16.51 -5.96 -17.91
CA ILE A 75 15.83 -4.80 -17.32
C ILE A 75 15.53 -3.75 -18.40
N ARG A 76 16.47 -3.50 -19.32
CA ARG A 76 16.24 -2.61 -20.47
C ARG A 76 15.05 -3.08 -21.31
N ASP A 77 14.99 -4.36 -21.65
CA ASP A 77 13.89 -4.94 -22.42
C ASP A 77 12.55 -4.82 -21.68
N TYR A 78 12.55 -5.06 -20.37
CA TYR A 78 11.36 -4.86 -19.54
C TYR A 78 10.89 -3.40 -19.54
N LEU A 79 11.81 -2.45 -19.39
CA LEU A 79 11.48 -1.01 -19.37
C LEU A 79 11.02 -0.50 -20.74
N VAL A 80 11.54 -1.04 -21.84
CA VAL A 80 11.13 -0.61 -23.20
C VAL A 80 9.82 -1.24 -23.64
N ARG A 81 9.52 -2.47 -23.22
CA ARG A 81 8.34 -3.22 -23.68
C ARG A 81 7.18 -3.26 -22.69
N GLY A 82 7.48 -3.05 -21.40
CA GLY A 82 6.52 -3.11 -20.30
C GLY A 82 6.01 -1.75 -19.84
N LEU A 83 6.49 -0.66 -20.46
CA LEU A 83 5.95 0.69 -20.32
C LEU A 83 5.05 1.03 -21.52
#